data_AF-A0A0C9WM31-F1
#
_entry.id   AF-A0A0C9WM31-F1
#
_cell.length_a   1.000
_cell.length_b   1.000
_cell.length_c   1.000
_cell.angle_alpha   90.00
_cell.angle_beta   90.00
_cell.angle_gamma   90.00
#
_symmetry.space_group_name_H-M   'P 1'
#
loop_
_entity.id
_entity.type
_entity.pdbx_description
1 polymer ?
#
loop_
_entity_poly.entity_id
_entity_poly.type
_entity_poly.pdbx_seq_one_letter_code
_entity_poly.pdbx_strand_id
1 'polypeptide(L)'
;GGLRTSPNDLLDAHAGVLPVNLMLERICHTATIRAVTLPRGHPIRAMVRGYSKAPAKTHLTPLQKLIERYKIKPSRLETIMPDPRPPTYKKTFTVTIAKSKEESIKDEKEDDADIRVYTDGSGYEGSVGAAAVLYRKGITEPVKTLRFHLGSLKKHTTYEGETVGSILAVWMLQG
;
A
#
# COMPACT_ATOMS: atom_id res chain seq x y z
N GLY A 1 -26.87 40.80 -20.10
CA GLY A 1 -26.15 40.31 -18.90
C GLY A 1 -25.82 38.85 -19.12
N GLY A 2 -24.55 38.52 -19.31
CA GLY A 2 -24.08 37.15 -19.47
C GLY A 2 -23.28 36.74 -18.25
N LEU A 3 -23.64 35.60 -17.64
CA LEU A 3 -22.94 35.01 -16.50
C LEU A 3 -21.48 34.75 -16.87
N ARG A 4 -20.57 35.47 -16.21
CA ARG A 4 -19.18 35.63 -16.66
C ARG A 4 -18.17 34.73 -15.94
N THR A 5 -18.58 33.78 -15.08
CA THR A 5 -17.62 33.14 -14.16
C THR A 5 -17.91 31.70 -13.69
N SER A 6 -18.72 30.86 -14.36
CA SER A 6 -18.97 29.48 -13.84
C SER A 6 -19.19 28.31 -14.84
N PRO A 7 -18.52 28.22 -16.01
CA PRO A 7 -18.47 26.95 -16.73
C PRO A 7 -17.29 26.05 -16.33
N ASN A 8 -16.12 26.62 -16.04
CA ASN A 8 -14.88 25.84 -15.95
C ASN A 8 -14.73 25.10 -14.61
N ASP A 9 -14.98 25.78 -13.49
CA ASP A 9 -14.83 25.18 -12.16
C ASP A 9 -15.77 23.98 -11.94
N LEU A 10 -16.97 24.03 -12.54
CA LEU A 10 -17.93 22.92 -12.49
C LEU A 10 -17.46 21.73 -13.36
N LEU A 11 -16.94 22.00 -14.56
CA LEU A 11 -16.38 20.97 -15.45
C LEU A 11 -15.14 20.31 -14.82
N ASP A 12 -14.25 21.10 -14.21
CA ASP A 12 -13.04 20.61 -13.54
C ASP A 12 -13.40 19.73 -12.33
N ALA A 13 -14.41 20.13 -11.54
CA ALA A 13 -14.93 19.31 -10.45
C ALA A 13 -15.52 17.97 -10.95
N HIS A 14 -16.29 18.00 -12.04
CA HIS A 14 -16.83 16.78 -12.66
C HIS A 14 -15.76 15.89 -13.29
N ALA A 15 -14.65 16.47 -13.77
CA ALA A 15 -13.50 15.75 -14.31
C ALA A 15 -12.52 15.24 -13.22
N GLY A 16 -12.77 15.55 -11.94
CA GLY A 16 -11.89 15.23 -10.83
C GLY A 16 -10.57 15.99 -10.84
N VAL A 17 -10.49 17.10 -11.58
CA VAL A 17 -9.32 17.96 -11.68
C VAL A 17 -9.35 18.96 -10.53
N LEU A 18 -8.30 18.94 -9.71
CA LEU A 18 -8.17 19.89 -8.62
C LEU A 18 -7.86 21.29 -9.18
N PRO A 19 -8.46 22.36 -8.62
CA PRO A 19 -7.99 23.72 -8.80
C PRO A 19 -6.47 23.81 -8.62
N VAL A 20 -5.79 24.65 -9.41
CA VAL A 20 -4.32 24.68 -9.52
C VAL A 20 -3.63 24.78 -8.15
N ASN A 21 -4.16 25.59 -7.24
CA ASN A 21 -3.66 25.73 -5.88
C ASN A 21 -3.70 24.41 -5.10
N LEU A 22 -4.81 23.67 -5.17
CA LEU A 22 -4.97 22.37 -4.49
C LEU A 22 -4.09 21.30 -5.13
N MET A 23 -3.93 21.33 -6.45
CA MET A 23 -3.00 20.44 -7.15
C MET A 23 -1.55 20.68 -6.71
N LEU A 24 -1.12 21.94 -6.63
CA LEU A 24 0.21 22.31 -6.14
C LEU A 24 0.40 21.86 -4.68
N GLU A 25 -0.60 22.03 -3.82
CA GLU A 25 -0.53 21.56 -2.44
C GLU A 25 -0.39 20.04 -2.36
N ARG A 26 -1.15 19.29 -3.17
CA ARG A 26 -1.04 17.82 -3.23
C ARG A 26 0.36 17.38 -3.68
N ILE A 27 0.92 18.03 -4.70
CA ILE A 27 2.26 17.72 -5.22
C ILE A 27 3.31 17.99 -4.15
N CYS A 28 3.30 19.19 -3.55
CA CYS A 28 4.23 19.59 -2.49
C CYS A 28 4.14 18.68 -1.26
N HIS A 29 2.91 18.36 -0.82
CA HIS A 29 2.68 17.46 0.30
C HIS A 29 3.22 16.05 -0.01
N THR A 30 2.89 15.50 -1.18
CA THR A 30 3.34 14.16 -1.59
C THR A 30 4.85 14.09 -1.70
N ALA A 31 5.49 15.09 -2.31
CA ALA A 31 6.94 15.17 -2.40
C ALA A 31 7.60 15.24 -1.02
N THR A 32 7.01 16.02 -0.10
CA THR A 32 7.50 16.14 1.28
C THR A 32 7.38 14.80 2.02
N ILE A 33 6.22 14.14 1.93
CA ILE A 33 6.00 12.82 2.53
C ILE A 33 6.97 11.78 1.96
N ARG A 34 7.19 11.76 0.64
CA ARG A 34 8.19 10.86 0.04
C ARG A 34 9.57 11.13 0.60
N ALA A 35 10.00 12.39 0.69
CA ALA A 35 11.32 12.74 1.20
C ALA A 35 11.55 12.32 2.66
N VAL A 36 10.53 12.40 3.52
CA VAL A 36 10.63 12.03 4.94
C VAL A 36 10.60 10.53 5.17
N THR A 37 9.97 9.75 4.28
CA THR A 37 9.88 8.28 4.39
C THR A 37 11.04 7.54 3.72
N LEU A 38 11.96 8.22 3.04
CA LEU A 38 13.11 7.61 2.35
C LEU A 38 13.99 6.71 3.25
N PRO A 39 14.63 5.65 2.71
CA PRO A 39 15.48 4.71 3.45
C PRO A 39 16.83 5.30 3.86
N ARG A 40 17.53 4.64 4.81
CA ARG A 40 18.83 5.08 5.37
C ARG A 40 19.91 5.36 4.31
N GLY A 41 19.91 4.62 3.21
CA GLY A 41 20.88 4.79 2.12
C GLY A 41 20.62 6.01 1.21
N HIS A 42 19.48 6.71 1.35
CA HIS A 42 19.18 7.84 0.47
C HIS A 42 19.79 9.16 1.01
N PRO A 43 20.50 9.94 0.19
CA PRO A 43 21.22 11.16 0.65
C PRO A 43 20.31 12.20 1.32
N ILE A 44 19.10 12.40 0.80
CA ILE A 44 18.13 13.36 1.35
C ILE A 44 17.65 13.00 2.78
N ARG A 45 17.66 11.72 3.17
CA ARG A 45 17.10 11.32 4.48
C ARG A 45 17.85 11.94 5.65
N ALA A 46 19.18 12.00 5.59
CA ALA A 46 20.00 12.58 6.66
C ALA A 46 19.65 14.06 6.87
N MET A 47 19.51 14.79 5.77
CA MET A 47 19.10 16.20 5.76
C MET A 47 17.71 16.38 6.40
N VAL A 48 16.72 15.62 5.95
CA VAL A 48 15.34 15.72 6.44
C VAL A 48 15.20 15.36 7.92
N ARG A 49 15.88 14.30 8.38
CA ARG A 49 15.90 13.94 9.81
C ARG A 49 16.69 14.95 10.65
N GLY A 50 17.75 15.53 10.09
CA GLY A 50 18.53 16.61 10.72
C GLY A 50 17.65 17.83 11.02
N TYR A 51 16.80 18.23 10.09
CA TYR A 51 15.88 19.35 10.28
C TYR A 51 14.86 19.15 11.41
N SER A 52 14.49 17.90 11.71
CA SER A 52 13.63 17.61 12.87
C SER A 52 14.33 17.84 14.21
N LYS A 53 15.67 17.72 14.23
CA LYS A 53 16.49 17.84 15.44
C LYS A 53 17.02 19.26 15.63
N ALA A 54 17.43 19.90 14.55
CA ALA A 54 18.02 21.25 14.55
C ALA A 54 17.53 22.01 13.31
N PRO A 55 16.37 22.69 13.38
CA PRO A 55 15.90 23.52 12.28
C PRO A 55 16.85 24.71 12.06
N ALA A 56 16.95 25.17 10.81
CA ALA A 56 17.75 26.34 10.48
C ALA A 56 17.06 27.59 11.08
N LYS A 57 17.81 28.41 11.82
CA LYS A 57 17.24 29.55 12.54
C LYS A 57 16.95 30.77 11.66
N THR A 58 17.71 30.95 10.57
CA THR A 58 17.70 32.19 9.78
C THR A 58 17.17 31.97 8.37
N HIS A 59 17.72 30.99 7.65
CA HIS A 59 17.36 30.72 6.26
C HIS A 59 16.72 29.34 6.13
N LEU A 60 15.40 29.27 6.40
CA LEU A 60 14.63 28.05 6.22
C LEU A 60 14.64 27.64 4.74
N THR A 61 15.13 26.43 4.48
CA THR A 61 15.08 25.82 3.15
C THR A 61 13.62 25.58 2.73
N PRO A 62 13.33 25.51 1.42
CA PRO A 62 11.97 25.19 0.95
C PRO A 62 11.43 23.90 1.58
N LEU A 63 12.28 22.88 1.75
CA LEU A 63 11.90 21.61 2.37
C LEU A 63 11.52 21.76 3.85
N GLN A 64 12.23 22.58 4.62
CA GLN A 64 11.86 22.90 6.00
C GLN A 64 10.52 23.63 6.08
N LYS A 65 10.30 24.62 5.20
CA LYS A 65 9.03 25.35 5.13
C LYS A 65 7.85 24.41 4.84
N LEU A 66 8.04 23.41 3.97
CA LEU A 66 7.02 22.40 3.69
C LEU A 66 6.78 21.47 4.88
N ILE A 67 7.84 20.99 5.54
CA ILE A 67 7.72 20.15 6.75
C ILE A 67 6.95 20.88 7.86
N GLU A 68 7.26 22.17 8.09
CA GLU A 68 6.57 23.02 9.05
C GLU A 68 5.12 23.29 8.65
N ARG A 69 4.88 23.70 7.40
CA ARG A 69 3.54 23.99 6.87
C ARG A 69 2.59 22.80 7.02
N TYR A 70 3.07 21.60 6.70
CA TYR A 70 2.28 20.37 6.79
C TYR A 70 2.36 19.69 8.16
N LYS A 71 3.06 20.29 9.14
CA LYS A 71 3.21 19.78 10.51
C LYS A 71 3.72 18.33 10.54
N ILE A 72 4.59 17.98 9.60
CA ILE A 72 5.13 16.62 9.46
C ILE A 72 6.21 16.40 10.52
N LYS A 73 6.18 15.22 11.17
CA LYS A 73 7.21 14.78 12.11
C LYS A 73 8.00 13.61 11.50
N PRO A 74 9.14 13.86 10.83
CA PRO A 74 9.92 12.82 10.15
C PRO A 74 10.36 11.65 11.04
N SER A 75 10.48 11.86 12.35
CA SER A 75 10.78 10.80 13.33
C SER A 75 9.63 9.84 13.60
N ARG A 76 8.38 10.25 13.36
CA ARG A 76 7.16 9.46 13.61
C ARG A 76 6.66 8.72 12.38
N LEU A 77 7.23 8.99 11.21
CA LEU A 77 6.83 8.36 9.97
C LEU A 77 7.66 7.10 9.70
N GLU A 78 6.97 6.08 9.20
CA GLU A 78 7.59 4.85 8.76
C GLU A 78 8.59 5.12 7.63
N THR A 79 9.67 4.36 7.62
CA THR A 79 10.62 4.38 6.52
C THR A 79 10.12 3.43 5.44
N ILE A 80 9.70 3.97 4.30
CA ILE A 80 9.35 3.20 3.12
C ILE A 80 10.66 2.86 2.42
N MET A 81 10.94 1.57 2.28
CA MET A 81 11.98 1.12 1.37
C MET A 81 11.40 1.08 -0.04
N PRO A 82 11.76 2.01 -0.94
CA PRO A 82 11.52 1.76 -2.35
C PRO A 82 12.31 0.49 -2.68
N ASP A 83 11.62 -0.56 -3.10
CA ASP A 83 12.24 -1.71 -3.77
C ASP A 83 12.78 -1.18 -5.11
N PRO A 84 14.07 -0.80 -5.21
CA PRO A 84 14.60 -0.16 -6.39
C PRO A 84 14.77 -1.27 -7.43
N ARG A 85 13.72 -1.50 -8.21
CA ARG A 85 13.79 -2.44 -9.32
C ARG A 85 14.61 -1.79 -10.43
N PRO A 86 15.69 -2.43 -10.90
CA PRO A 86 16.42 -1.91 -12.05
C PRO A 86 15.47 -1.79 -13.25
N PRO A 87 15.69 -0.86 -14.19
CA PRO A 87 14.86 -0.74 -15.40
C PRO A 87 14.79 -2.03 -16.22
N THR A 88 15.78 -2.92 -16.05
CA THR A 88 15.86 -4.24 -16.69
C THR A 88 15.13 -5.35 -15.93
N TYR A 89 14.50 -5.05 -14.79
CA TYR A 89 13.79 -6.05 -13.99
C TYR A 89 12.60 -6.62 -14.78
N LYS A 90 12.66 -7.93 -15.03
CA LYS A 90 11.53 -8.71 -15.55
C LYS A 90 10.90 -9.47 -14.40
N LYS A 91 9.58 -9.33 -14.22
CA LYS A 91 8.84 -10.11 -13.22
C LYS A 91 8.95 -11.60 -13.58
N THR A 92 9.30 -12.42 -12.61
CA THR A 92 9.34 -13.89 -12.73
C THR A 92 7.98 -14.54 -12.49
N PHE A 93 6.96 -13.74 -12.15
CA PHE A 93 5.61 -14.19 -11.86
C PHE A 93 4.59 -13.40 -12.66
N THR A 94 3.48 -14.05 -12.95
CA THR A 94 2.30 -13.45 -13.58
C THR A 94 1.30 -13.10 -12.50
N VAL A 95 0.69 -11.92 -12.60
CA VAL A 95 -0.45 -11.53 -11.74
C VAL A 95 -1.66 -11.41 -12.64
N THR A 96 -2.70 -12.16 -12.31
CA THR A 96 -4.00 -12.09 -12.97
C THR A 96 -5.03 -11.59 -11.96
N ILE A 97 -5.92 -10.71 -12.41
CA ILE A 97 -7.07 -10.23 -11.63
C ILE A 97 -8.29 -10.50 -12.51
N ALA A 98 -9.13 -11.44 -12.08
CA ALA A 98 -10.38 -11.75 -12.77
C ALA A 98 -11.33 -10.54 -12.76
N LYS A 99 -12.11 -10.34 -13.83
CA LYS A 99 -13.03 -9.19 -13.91
C LYS A 99 -14.31 -9.42 -13.14
N SER A 100 -14.66 -10.68 -12.89
CA SER A 100 -15.82 -11.06 -12.09
C SER A 100 -15.55 -12.30 -11.24
N LYS A 101 -16.47 -12.58 -10.32
CA LYS A 101 -16.45 -13.78 -9.50
C LYS A 101 -16.56 -15.04 -10.35
N GLU A 102 -17.43 -15.03 -11.36
CA GLU A 102 -17.64 -16.15 -12.27
C GLU A 102 -16.38 -16.45 -13.08
N GLU A 103 -15.69 -15.41 -13.57
CA GLU A 103 -14.39 -15.55 -14.21
C GLU A 103 -13.35 -16.16 -13.26
N SER A 104 -13.28 -15.71 -12.00
CA SER A 104 -12.32 -16.29 -11.03
C SER A 104 -12.55 -17.78 -10.75
N ILE A 105 -13.80 -18.24 -10.74
CA ILE A 105 -14.14 -19.65 -10.55
C ILE A 105 -13.76 -20.46 -11.79
N LYS A 106 -13.89 -19.86 -12.98
CA LYS A 106 -13.47 -20.50 -14.23
C LYS A 106 -11.95 -20.62 -14.29
N ASP A 107 -11.22 -19.54 -13.98
CA ASP A 107 -9.76 -19.52 -13.94
C ASP A 107 -9.21 -20.56 -12.95
N GLU A 108 -9.85 -20.71 -11.78
CA GLU A 108 -9.47 -21.72 -10.77
C GLU A 108 -9.63 -23.16 -11.29
N LYS A 109 -10.68 -23.44 -12.06
CA LYS A 109 -10.93 -24.75 -12.66
C LYS A 109 -9.97 -25.09 -13.79
N GLU A 110 -9.50 -24.06 -14.52
CA GLU A 110 -8.54 -24.21 -15.61
C GLU A 110 -7.09 -24.21 -15.11
N ASP A 111 -6.85 -23.92 -13.83
CA ASP A 111 -5.52 -23.92 -13.22
C ASP A 111 -4.96 -25.35 -13.07
N ASP A 112 -3.90 -25.64 -13.84
CA ASP A 112 -3.21 -26.94 -13.88
C ASP A 112 -1.98 -27.00 -12.96
N ALA A 113 -1.80 -26.02 -12.06
CA ALA A 113 -0.66 -25.96 -11.15
C ALA A 113 -0.59 -27.19 -10.20
N ASP A 114 0.63 -27.69 -10.00
CA ASP A 114 0.89 -28.82 -9.09
C ASP A 114 0.53 -28.50 -7.64
N ILE A 115 0.71 -27.24 -7.24
CA ILE A 115 0.43 -26.71 -5.90
C ILE A 115 -0.43 -25.45 -6.06
N ARG A 116 -1.58 -25.43 -5.38
CA ARG A 116 -2.48 -24.29 -5.32
C ARG A 116 -2.64 -23.87 -3.86
N VAL A 117 -2.42 -22.59 -3.57
CA VAL A 117 -2.53 -22.05 -2.21
C VAL A 117 -3.53 -20.90 -2.22
N TYR A 118 -4.51 -20.98 -1.33
CA TYR A 118 -5.53 -19.95 -1.16
C TYR A 118 -5.38 -19.34 0.23
N THR A 119 -5.53 -18.02 0.31
CA THR A 119 -5.40 -17.26 1.57
C THR A 119 -6.57 -16.32 1.72
N ASP A 120 -7.00 -16.12 2.96
CA ASP A 120 -8.01 -15.12 3.27
C ASP A 120 -7.78 -14.50 4.65
N GLY A 121 -8.16 -13.24 4.79
CA GLY A 121 -8.17 -12.49 6.04
C GLY A 121 -9.61 -12.12 6.38
N SER A 122 -10.04 -12.38 7.62
CA SER A 122 -11.41 -12.12 8.04
C SER A 122 -11.48 -11.23 9.27
N GLY A 123 -12.54 -10.41 9.32
CA GLY A 123 -12.97 -9.70 10.52
C GLY A 123 -14.34 -10.23 10.91
N TYR A 124 -14.44 -10.90 12.06
CA TYR A 124 -15.70 -11.49 12.53
C TYR A 124 -15.85 -11.28 14.05
N GLU A 125 -17.07 -10.90 14.48
CA GLU A 125 -17.42 -10.68 15.89
C GLU A 125 -16.39 -9.88 16.71
N GLY A 126 -15.86 -8.80 16.14
CA GLY A 126 -14.90 -7.94 16.84
C GLY A 126 -13.47 -8.48 16.88
N SER A 127 -13.17 -9.55 16.16
CA SER A 127 -11.85 -10.20 16.07
C SER A 127 -11.36 -10.30 14.62
N VAL A 128 -10.05 -10.40 14.44
CA VAL A 128 -9.37 -10.52 13.15
C VAL A 128 -8.65 -11.86 13.08
N GLY A 129 -8.89 -12.60 12.00
CA GLY A 129 -8.23 -13.86 11.71
C GLY A 129 -7.60 -13.88 10.32
N ALA A 130 -6.75 -14.87 10.10
CA ALA A 130 -6.17 -15.18 8.81
C ALA A 130 -6.15 -16.71 8.63
N ALA A 131 -6.29 -17.16 7.38
CA ALA A 131 -6.18 -18.56 7.04
C ALA A 131 -5.43 -18.74 5.71
N ALA A 132 -4.77 -19.87 5.59
CA ALA A 132 -4.23 -20.37 4.33
C ALA A 132 -4.57 -21.85 4.19
N VAL A 133 -4.82 -22.31 2.97
CA VAL A 133 -5.07 -23.71 2.61
C VAL A 133 -4.26 -24.09 1.37
N LEU A 134 -3.64 -25.26 1.39
CA LEU A 134 -2.83 -25.79 0.29
C LEU A 134 -3.48 -27.03 -0.29
N TYR A 135 -3.60 -27.06 -1.61
CA TYR A 135 -4.06 -28.20 -2.42
C TYR A 135 -2.92 -28.69 -3.31
N ARG A 136 -2.95 -29.99 -3.60
CA ARG A 136 -2.08 -30.61 -4.61
C ARG A 136 -2.91 -31.13 -5.78
N LYS A 137 -2.32 -31.12 -6.97
CA LYS A 137 -2.96 -31.64 -8.18
C LYS A 137 -3.49 -33.06 -7.98
N GLY A 138 -4.72 -33.29 -8.41
CA GLY A 138 -5.43 -34.57 -8.25
C GLY A 138 -6.02 -34.83 -6.86
N ILE A 139 -5.81 -33.95 -5.86
CA ILE A 139 -6.39 -34.08 -4.52
C ILE A 139 -7.47 -32.99 -4.35
N THR A 140 -8.69 -33.42 -4.03
CA THR A 140 -9.84 -32.52 -3.83
C THR A 140 -9.89 -31.93 -2.43
N GLU A 141 -9.23 -32.55 -1.45
CA GLU A 141 -9.15 -32.07 -0.07
C GLU A 141 -7.84 -31.30 0.18
N PRO A 142 -7.86 -30.28 1.08
CA PRO A 142 -6.67 -29.53 1.40
C PRO A 142 -5.65 -30.41 2.14
N VAL A 143 -4.43 -30.48 1.62
CA VAL A 143 -3.34 -31.27 2.24
C VAL A 143 -2.72 -30.58 3.45
N LYS A 144 -2.85 -29.25 3.55
CA LYS A 144 -2.38 -28.46 4.71
C LYS A 144 -3.29 -27.25 4.91
N THR A 145 -3.60 -26.96 6.18
CA THR A 145 -4.40 -25.79 6.59
C THR A 145 -3.70 -25.09 7.75
N LEU A 146 -3.58 -23.77 7.67
CA LEU A 146 -3.08 -22.93 8.76
C LEU A 146 -4.08 -21.83 9.05
N ARG A 147 -4.22 -21.49 10.32
CA ARG A 147 -5.12 -20.45 10.81
C ARG A 147 -4.40 -19.66 11.88
N PHE A 148 -4.61 -18.36 11.90
CA PHE A 148 -4.03 -17.48 12.90
C PHE A 148 -5.06 -16.47 13.37
N HIS A 149 -5.19 -16.32 14.68
CA HIS A 149 -6.05 -15.31 15.30
C HIS A 149 -5.17 -14.13 15.72
N LEU A 150 -5.35 -12.98 15.06
CA LEU A 150 -4.56 -11.78 15.31
C LEU A 150 -5.01 -11.09 16.60
N GLY A 151 -6.30 -11.12 16.88
CA GLY A 151 -6.91 -10.51 18.07
C GLY A 151 -8.02 -9.53 17.70
N SER A 152 -8.31 -8.57 18.60
CA SER A 152 -9.48 -7.69 18.43
C SER A 152 -9.35 -6.70 17.27
N LEU A 153 -10.45 -6.44 16.56
CA LEU A 153 -10.62 -5.38 15.54
C LEU A 153 -10.34 -3.95 16.07
N LYS A 154 -10.26 -3.76 17.39
CA LYS A 154 -9.83 -2.48 17.99
C LYS A 154 -8.32 -2.23 17.86
N LYS A 155 -7.54 -3.30 17.71
CA LYS A 155 -6.07 -3.28 17.63
C LYS A 155 -5.56 -3.70 16.26
N HIS A 156 -6.33 -4.55 15.58
CA HIS A 156 -5.96 -5.14 14.30
C HIS A 156 -6.98 -4.81 13.21
N THR A 157 -6.55 -4.82 11.96
CA THR A 157 -7.42 -4.56 10.81
C THR A 157 -7.55 -5.80 9.94
N THR A 158 -8.62 -5.89 9.14
CA THR A 158 -8.78 -6.99 8.17
C THR A 158 -7.62 -7.05 7.18
N TYR A 159 -7.03 -5.91 6.83
CA TYR A 159 -5.84 -5.81 5.99
C TYR A 159 -4.60 -6.48 6.62
N GLU A 160 -4.42 -6.34 7.94
CA GLU A 160 -3.39 -7.10 8.66
C GLU A 160 -3.66 -8.61 8.58
N GLY A 161 -4.94 -9.02 8.66
CA GLY A 161 -5.38 -10.40 8.44
C GLY A 161 -4.99 -10.95 7.06
N GLU A 162 -5.27 -10.21 5.98
CA GLU A 162 -4.86 -10.59 4.62
C GLU A 162 -3.34 -10.74 4.48
N THR A 163 -2.59 -9.81 5.10
CA THR A 163 -1.12 -9.84 5.11
C THR A 163 -0.60 -11.09 5.83
N VAL A 164 -1.17 -11.41 7.00
CA VAL A 164 -0.81 -12.63 7.74
C VAL A 164 -1.21 -13.88 6.94
N GLY A 165 -2.33 -13.88 6.22
CA GLY A 165 -2.73 -14.97 5.33
C GLY A 165 -1.65 -15.27 4.27
N SER A 166 -1.09 -14.23 3.66
CA SER A 166 0.03 -14.37 2.70
C SER A 166 1.28 -14.97 3.35
N ILE A 167 1.60 -14.58 4.58
CA ILE A 167 2.74 -15.15 5.34
C ILE A 167 2.51 -16.64 5.62
N LEU A 168 1.29 -17.01 6.04
CA LEU A 168 0.93 -18.41 6.27
C LEU A 168 1.10 -19.24 4.99
N ALA A 169 0.66 -18.73 3.83
CA ALA A 169 0.86 -19.40 2.54
C ALA A 169 2.32 -19.66 2.22
N VAL A 170 3.20 -18.66 2.37
CA VAL A 170 4.63 -18.84 2.15
C VAL A 170 5.20 -19.90 3.10
N TRP A 171 4.80 -19.86 4.38
CA TRP A 171 5.25 -20.84 5.37
C TRP A 171 4.75 -22.27 5.08
N MET A 172 3.59 -22.42 4.41
CA MET A 172 3.13 -23.73 3.94
C MET A 172 4.04 -24.34 2.88
N LEU A 173 4.63 -23.50 2.02
CA LEU A 173 5.49 -23.90 0.91
C LEU A 173 6.93 -24.21 1.33
N GLN A 174 7.36 -23.80 2.53
CA GLN A 174 8.69 -24.06 3.09
C GLN A 174 8.87 -25.48 3.64
N GLY A 175 7.95 -26.40 3.34
CA GLY A 175 7.98 -27.80 3.79
C GLY A 175 9.20 -28.56 3.27
#